data_AF-A0A1H7VQV5-F1
#
_entry.id   AF-A0A1H7VQV5-F1
#
_cell.length_a   1.000
_cell.length_b   1.000
_cell.length_c   1.000
_cell.angle_alpha   90.00
_cell.angle_beta   90.00
_cell.angle_gamma   90.00
#
_symmetry.space_group_name_H-M   'P 1'
#
loop_
_entity.id
_entity.type
_entity.pdbx_description
1 polymer ?
#
loop_
_entity_poly.entity_id
_entity_poly.type
_entity_poly.pdbx_seq_one_letter_code
_entity_poly.pdbx_strand_id
1 'polypeptide(L)' 'DPKARKRFENGGEVGTLCRDFCFNGNLIMRATGDRMLLSPPLVVTRAEIDEIVAKAKSAIDSTAKALGLL' A
#
# COMPACT_ATOMS: atom_id res chain seq x y z
N ASP A 1 -8.22 15.81 -0.32
CA ASP A 1 -8.08 16.26 -1.72
C ASP A 1 -6.80 15.66 -2.33
N PRO A 2 -6.94 14.66 -3.23
CA PRO A 2 -5.79 14.04 -3.91
C PRO A 2 -4.94 15.02 -4.73
N LYS A 3 -5.55 16.10 -5.25
CA LYS A 3 -4.85 17.11 -6.08
C LYS A 3 -3.87 17.95 -5.27
N ALA A 4 -4.16 18.16 -3.98
CA ALA A 4 -3.30 18.91 -3.07
C ALA A 4 -2.03 18.14 -2.66
N ARG A 5 -1.95 16.82 -2.92
CA ARG A 5 -0.89 15.90 -2.47
C ARG A 5 -0.45 16.14 -1.01
N LYS A 6 -1.40 16.54 -0.15
CA LYS A 6 -1.13 16.80 1.27
C LYS A 6 -0.75 15.48 1.93
N ARG A 7 0.36 15.49 2.67
CA ARG A 7 0.79 14.32 3.46
C ARG A 7 -0.11 14.14 4.68
N PHE A 8 -0.18 12.91 5.15
CA PHE A 8 -0.81 12.60 6.43
C PHE A 8 0.03 13.15 7.58
N GLU A 9 -0.61 13.82 8.55
CA GLU A 9 0.07 14.32 9.74
C GLU A 9 0.62 13.16 10.58
N ASN A 10 -0.11 12.03 10.64
CA ASN A 10 0.30 10.77 11.25
C ASN A 10 0.82 9.74 10.23
N GLY A 11 1.64 10.18 9.27
CA GLY A 11 2.10 9.34 8.16
C GLY A 11 2.71 7.99 8.57
N GLY A 12 3.42 7.91 9.71
CA GLY A 12 3.99 6.66 10.21
C GLY A 12 2.95 5.61 10.62
N GLU A 13 1.84 6.03 11.23
CA GLU A 13 0.74 5.13 11.60
C GLU A 13 -0.01 4.65 10.37
N VAL A 14 -0.31 5.57 9.44
CA VAL A 14 -0.99 5.26 8.18
C VAL A 14 -0.17 4.27 7.34
N GLY A 15 1.15 4.47 7.25
CA GLY A 15 2.02 3.53 6.57
C GLY A 15 2.07 2.16 7.23
N THR A 16 2.13 2.12 8.57
CA THR A 16 2.12 0.85 9.33
C THR A 16 0.81 0.10 9.13
N LEU A 17 -0.33 0.81 9.19
CA LEU A 17 -1.64 0.24 8.92
C LEU A 17 -1.73 -0.35 7.50
N CYS A 18 -1.25 0.39 6.50
CA CYS A 18 -1.21 -0.09 5.12
C CYS A 18 -0.33 -1.33 4.96
N ARG A 19 0.84 -1.34 5.63
CA ARG A 19 1.71 -2.50 5.69
C ARG A 19 0.99 -3.72 6.25
N ASP A 20 0.26 -3.58 7.35
CA ASP A 20 -0.45 -4.70 7.97
C ASP A 20 -1.53 -5.28 7.04
N PHE A 21 -2.25 -4.42 6.30
CA PHE A 21 -3.16 -4.88 5.25
C PHE A 21 -2.45 -5.61 4.10
N CYS A 22 -1.27 -5.15 3.69
CA CYS A 22 -0.46 -5.88 2.71
C CYS A 22 -0.08 -7.28 3.23
N PHE A 23 0.37 -7.39 4.48
CA PHE A 23 0.72 -8.67 5.11
C PHE A 23 -0.49 -9.63 5.16
N ASN A 24 -1.66 -9.14 5.56
CA ASN A 24 -2.89 -9.94 5.56
C ASN A 24 -3.32 -10.39 4.15
N GLY A 25 -2.98 -9.60 3.13
CA GLY A 25 -3.22 -9.91 1.72
C GLY A 25 -2.14 -10.77 1.05
N ASN A 26 -1.22 -11.37 1.81
CA ASN A 26 -0.06 -12.11 1.29
C ASN A 26 0.80 -11.30 0.31
N LEU A 27 0.99 -10.01 0.60
CA LEU A 27 1.86 -9.10 -0.15
C LEU A 27 2.85 -8.44 0.80
N ILE A 28 4.15 -8.52 0.48
CA ILE A 28 5.20 -7.89 1.29
C ILE A 28 5.53 -6.53 0.69
N MET A 29 5.21 -5.46 1.42
CA MET A 29 5.61 -4.09 1.10
C MET A 29 6.18 -3.40 2.35
N ARG A 30 7.12 -2.48 2.13
CA ARG A 30 7.76 -1.72 3.21
C ARG A 30 7.10 -0.36 3.37
N ALA A 31 6.69 -0.03 4.59
CA ALA A 31 6.28 1.32 4.95
C ALA A 31 7.50 2.17 5.35
N THR A 32 7.53 3.44 4.93
CA THR A 32 8.52 4.43 5.36
C THR A 32 7.83 5.79 5.51
N GLY A 33 7.31 6.04 6.71
CA GLY A 33 6.33 7.12 6.92
C GLY A 33 5.05 6.82 6.15
N ASP A 34 4.54 7.80 5.41
CA ASP A 34 3.34 7.71 4.58
C ASP A 34 3.57 7.06 3.20
N ARG A 35 4.75 6.47 2.96
CA ARG A 35 5.13 5.89 1.67
C ARG A 35 5.25 4.37 1.76
N MET A 36 4.70 3.70 0.75
CA MET A 36 4.84 2.27 0.55
C MET A 36 5.86 1.99 -0.55
N LEU A 37 6.79 1.08 -0.29
CA LEU A 37 7.83 0.67 -1.21
C LEU A 37 7.70 -0.82 -1.52
N LEU A 38 7.96 -1.16 -2.78
CA LEU A 38 7.97 -2.52 -3.30
C LEU A 38 9.14 -2.65 -4.29
N SER A 39 9.92 -3.72 -4.17
CA SER A 39 10.98 -4.08 -5.12
C SER A 39 10.93 -5.59 -5.34
N PRO A 40 10.09 -6.08 -6.28
CA PRO A 40 10.00 -7.51 -6.54
C PRO A 40 11.29 -8.01 -7.23
N PRO A 41 11.50 -9.34 -7.29
CA PRO A 41 12.62 -9.92 -8.04
C PRO A 41 12.62 -9.49 -9.51
N LEU A 42 13.81 -9.33 -10.11
CA LEU A 42 13.94 -8.93 -11.53
C LEU A 42 13.46 -10.00 -12.52
N VAL A 43 13.24 -11.22 -12.04
CA VAL A 43 12.74 -12.36 -12.82
C VAL A 43 11.20 -12.42 -12.88
N VAL A 44 10.51 -11.46 -12.25
CA VAL A 44 9.05 -11.43 -12.19
C VAL A 44 8.41 -11.30 -13.58
N THR A 45 7.35 -12.05 -13.80
CA THR A 45 6.56 -12.04 -15.03
C THR A 45 5.48 -10.96 -15.00
N ARG A 46 4.91 -10.62 -16.16
CA ARG A 46 3.81 -9.65 -16.24
C ARG A 46 2.57 -10.09 -15.44
N ALA A 47 2.23 -11.37 -15.47
CA ALA A 47 1.09 -11.90 -14.73
C ALA A 47 1.28 -11.78 -13.21
N GLU A 48 2.50 -12.05 -12.71
CA GLU A 48 2.82 -11.85 -11.29
C GLU A 48 2.80 -10.35 -10.91
N ILE A 49 3.22 -9.46 -11.81
CA ILE A 49 3.07 -8.00 -11.60
C ILE A 49 1.59 -7.64 -11.46
N ASP A 50 0.71 -8.16 -12.31
CA ASP A 50 -0.72 -7.89 -12.23
C ASP A 50 -1.32 -8.37 -10.90
N GLU A 51 -0.90 -9.55 -10.42
CA GLU A 51 -1.30 -10.07 -9.09
C GLU A 51 -0.81 -9.17 -7.95
N ILE A 52 0.46 -8.75 -8.00
CA ILE A 52 1.05 -7.83 -7.04
C ILE A 52 0.27 -6.52 -6.98
N VAL A 53 -0.04 -5.93 -8.14
CA VAL A 53 -0.77 -4.66 -8.25
C VAL A 53 -2.20 -4.81 -7.74
N ALA A 54 -2.88 -5.92 -8.05
CA ALA A 54 -4.22 -6.20 -7.54
C ALA A 54 -4.25 -6.29 -6.01
N LYS A 55 -3.28 -7.00 -5.41
CA LYS A 55 -3.14 -7.09 -3.95
C LYS A 55 -2.80 -5.73 -3.32
N ALA A 56 -1.88 -4.99 -3.93
CA ALA A 56 -1.49 -3.67 -3.46
C ALA A 56 -2.69 -2.70 -3.45
N LYS A 57 -3.50 -2.72 -4.51
CA LYS A 57 -4.74 -1.95 -4.59
C LYS A 57 -5.70 -2.32 -3.47
N SER A 58 -5.95 -3.61 -3.24
CA SER A 58 -6.83 -4.08 -2.16
C SER A 58 -6.36 -3.62 -0.76
N ALA A 59 -5.05 -3.63 -0.51
CA ALA A 59 -4.49 -3.15 0.75
C ALA A 59 -4.66 -1.63 0.92
N ILE A 60 -4.43 -0.85 -0.15
CA ILE A 60 -4.63 0.60 -0.14
C ILE A 60 -6.11 0.95 0.05
N ASP A 61 -7.01 0.27 -0.66
CA ASP A 61 -8.46 0.47 -0.53
C ASP A 61 -8.94 0.13 0.89
N SER A 62 -8.39 -0.93 1.51
CA SER A 62 -8.69 -1.28 2.91
C SER A 62 -8.17 -0.23 3.89
N THR A 63 -6.98 0.32 3.63
CA THR A 63 -6.42 1.43 4.41
C THR A 63 -7.30 2.67 4.28
N ALA A 64 -7.75 3.01 3.07
CA ALA A 64 -8.60 4.16 2.83
C ALA A 64 -9.96 4.04 3.54
N LYS A 65 -10.57 2.85 3.52
CA LYS A 65 -11.79 2.55 4.29
C LYS A 65 -11.57 2.68 5.80
N ALA A 66 -10.45 2.16 6.31
CA ALA A 66 -10.12 2.27 7.73
C ALA A 66 -9.92 3.74 8.18
N LEU A 67 -9.46 4.60 7.26
CA LEU A 67 -9.32 6.04 7.50
C LEU A 67 -10.60 6.85 7.19
N GLY A 68 -11.70 6.20 6.77
CA GLY A 68 -12.95 6.86 6.41
C GLY A 68 -12.88 7.73 5.16
N LEU A 69 -11.91 7.47 4.28
CA LEU A 69 -11.71 8.21 3.02
C LEU A 69 -12.42 7.57 1.82
N LEU A 70 -13.04 6.39 2.02
CA LEU A 70 -13.65 5.54 0.99
C LEU A 70 -14.88 4.82 1.57
#